data_AF-A0A6B3GKX3-F1
#
_entry.id   AF-A0A6B3GKX3-F1
#
_cell.length_a   1.000
_cell.length_b   1.000
_cell.length_c   1.000
_cell.angle_alpha   90.00
_cell.angle_beta   90.00
_cell.angle_gamma   90.00
#
_symmetry.space_group_name_H-M   'P 1'
#
loop_
_entity.id
_entity.type
_entity.pdbx_description
1 polymer ?
#
loop_
_entity_poly.entity_id
_entity_poly.type
_entity_poly.pdbx_seq_one_letter_code
_entity_poly.pdbx_strand_id
1 'polypeptide(L)' 'MIPTEQRATAVVPSLVEEAVAAPSMHNAQPWRFTHRSGSRRLCLYGDPERTLPVG' A
#
# COMPACT_ATOMS: atom_id res chain seq x y z
N MET A 1 -18.76 -10.47 18.51
CA MET A 1 -17.83 -9.33 18.39
C MET A 1 -16.62 -9.83 17.61
N ILE A 2 -16.26 -9.21 16.48
CA ILE A 2 -15.06 -9.62 15.73
C ILE A 2 -13.79 -9.17 16.45
N PRO A 3 -12.69 -9.96 16.41
CA PRO A 3 -11.43 -9.59 17.03
C PRO A 3 -10.88 -8.26 16.47
N THR A 4 -10.20 -7.48 17.31
CA THR A 4 -9.57 -6.22 16.90
C THR A 4 -8.60 -6.41 15.72
N GLU A 5 -7.88 -7.53 15.66
CA GLU A 5 -7.01 -7.88 14.53
C GLU A 5 -7.76 -7.99 13.22
N GLN A 6 -8.94 -8.61 13.27
CA GLN A 6 -9.78 -8.79 12.11
C GLN A 6 -10.32 -7.45 11.62
N ARG A 7 -10.67 -6.55 12.55
CA ARG A 7 -11.10 -5.17 12.24
C ARG A 7 -9.96 -4.35 11.65
N ALA A 8 -8.77 -4.41 12.25
CA ALA A 8 -7.58 -3.72 11.76
C ALA A 8 -7.19 -4.21 10.36
N THR A 9 -7.27 -5.52 10.11
CA THR A 9 -7.02 -6.08 8.77
C THR A 9 -8.06 -5.63 7.76
N ALA A 10 -9.33 -5.52 8.16
CA ALA A 10 -10.43 -5.16 7.27
C ALA A 10 -10.37 -3.71 6.76
N VAL A 11 -9.72 -2.78 7.49
CA VAL A 11 -9.59 -1.38 7.05
C VAL A 11 -8.43 -1.13 6.10
N VAL A 12 -7.48 -2.07 5.99
CA VAL A 12 -6.27 -1.89 5.17
C VAL A 12 -6.56 -1.63 3.70
N PRO A 13 -7.47 -2.35 3.01
CA PRO A 13 -7.77 -2.09 1.61
C PRO A 13 -8.23 -0.65 1.37
N SER A 14 -9.17 -0.13 2.16
CA SER A 14 -9.65 1.25 2.01
C SER A 14 -8.55 2.29 2.27
N LEU A 15 -7.66 2.04 3.22
CA LEU A 15 -6.50 2.92 3.42
C LEU A 15 -5.56 2.92 2.20
N VAL A 16 -5.36 1.77 1.57
CA VAL A 16 -4.55 1.66 0.35
C VAL A 16 -5.24 2.33 -0.83
N GLU A 17 -6.55 2.15 -1.00
CA GLU A 17 -7.36 2.81 -2.04
C GLU A 17 -7.21 4.34 -2.00
N GLU A 18 -7.30 4.94 -0.82
CA GLU A 18 -7.08 6.38 -0.65
C GLU A 18 -5.62 6.76 -0.91
N ALA A 19 -4.66 5.94 -0.48
CA ALA A 19 -3.24 6.23 -0.67
C ALA A 19 -2.80 6.17 -2.14
N VAL A 20 -3.36 5.25 -2.96
CA VAL A 20 -3.00 5.14 -4.38
C VAL A 20 -3.53 6.30 -5.23
N ALA A 21 -4.47 7.10 -4.71
CA ALA A 21 -4.94 8.32 -5.35
C ALA A 21 -3.90 9.45 -5.32
N ALA A 22 -2.80 9.31 -4.57
CA ALA A 22 -1.72 10.27 -4.57
C ALA A 22 -1.12 10.45 -6.00
N PRO A 23 -0.79 11.68 -6.42
CA PRO A 23 -0.13 11.90 -7.70
C PRO A 23 1.32 11.36 -7.66
N SER A 24 1.80 10.87 -8.79
CA SER A 24 3.17 10.36 -8.97
C SER A 24 3.70 10.67 -10.37
N MET A 25 5.01 10.55 -10.57
CA MET A 25 5.66 10.82 -11.85
C MET A 25 5.02 9.96 -12.97
N HIS A 26 4.54 10.61 -14.04
CA HIS A 26 3.76 9.98 -15.13
C HIS A 26 2.57 9.10 -14.68
N ASN A 27 2.07 9.31 -13.46
CA ASN A 27 1.11 8.43 -12.81
C ASN A 27 1.56 6.95 -12.77
N ALA A 28 2.88 6.74 -12.74
CA ALA A 28 3.50 5.42 -12.69
C ALA A 28 3.33 4.75 -11.32
N GLN A 29 2.89 5.47 -10.29
CA GLN A 29 2.54 4.97 -8.96
C GLN A 29 3.51 3.89 -8.43
N PRO A 30 4.82 4.17 -8.32
CA PRO A 30 5.86 3.16 -8.10
C PRO A 30 5.95 2.72 -6.63
N TRP A 31 4.80 2.44 -6.03
CA TRP A 31 4.65 1.98 -4.66
C TRP A 31 4.09 0.56 -4.63
N ARG A 32 4.62 -0.23 -3.69
CA ARG A 32 4.14 -1.55 -3.35
C ARG A 32 3.77 -1.59 -1.87
N PHE A 33 2.47 -1.72 -1.60
CA PHE A 33 1.95 -1.89 -0.24
C PHE A 33 1.99 -3.37 0.15
N THR A 34 2.42 -3.68 1.37
CA THR A 34 2.40 -5.05 1.91
C THR A 34 1.88 -5.03 3.35
N HIS A 35 0.77 -5.72 3.59
CA HIS A 35 0.20 -5.86 4.91
C HIS A 35 0.71 -7.13 5.61
N ARG A 36 1.25 -6.99 6.82
CA ARG A 36 1.68 -8.09 7.70
C ARG A 36 0.79 -8.14 8.94
N SER A 37 -0.33 -8.85 8.83
CA SER A 37 -1.38 -8.94 9.86
C SER A 37 -0.85 -9.40 11.22
N GLY A 38 0.00 -10.44 11.26
CA GLY A 38 0.58 -10.94 12.51
C GLY A 38 1.46 -9.95 13.27
N SER A 39 1.92 -8.88 12.61
CA SER A 39 2.71 -7.80 13.22
C SER A 39 2.00 -6.44 13.20
N ARG A 40 0.76 -6.38 12.70
CA ARG A 40 -0.03 -5.15 12.51
C ARG A 40 0.73 -4.04 11.75
N ARG A 41 1.44 -4.41 10.68
CA ARG A 41 2.23 -3.45 9.88
C ARG A 41 1.69 -3.36 8.46
N LEU A 42 1.45 -2.14 8.00
CA LEU A 42 1.32 -1.81 6.59
C LEU A 42 2.66 -1.21 6.13
N CYS A 43 3.42 -1.97 5.36
CA CYS A 43 4.71 -1.53 4.83
C CYS A 43 4.53 -0.94 3.43
N LEU A 44 5.31 0.11 3.15
CA LEU A 44 5.40 0.74 1.83
C LEU A 44 6.82 0.55 1.30
N TYR A 45 6.94 0.00 0.09
CA TYR A 45 8.20 -0.17 -0.63
C TYR A 45 8.11 0.52 -2.00
N GLY A 46 9.26 0.88 -2.57
CA GLY A 46 9.32 1.22 -3.98
C GLY A 46 9.07 0.00 -4.85
N ASP A 47 8.47 0.19 -6.02
CA ASP A 47 8.25 -0.85 -7.03
C ASP A 47 9.19 -0.63 -8.23
N PRO A 48 10.31 -1.38 -8.33
CA PRO A 48 11.27 -1.24 -9.43
C PRO A 48 10.66 -1.48 -10.82
N GLU A 49 9.64 -2.34 -10.93
CA GLU A 49 8.98 -2.63 -12.21
C GLU A 49 8.18 -1.44 -12.75
N ARG A 50 7.90 -0.46 -11.89
CA ARG A 50 7.19 0.76 -12.24
C ARG A 50 8.09 1.99 -12.24
N THR A 51 9.41 1.76 -12.17
CA THR A 51 10.39 2.84 -12.37
C THR A 51 10.43 3.23 -13.83
N LEU A 52 10.74 4.50 -14.06
CA LEU A 52 10.91 5.03 -15.41
C LEU A 52 12.39 4.97 -15.77
N PRO A 53 12.71 4.72 -17.05
CA PRO A 53 14.09 4.74 -17.51
C PRO A 53 14.70 6.13 -17.29
N VAL A 54 15.96 6.15 -16.85
CA VAL A 54 16.77 7.36 -16.91
C VAL A 54 17.14 7.60 -18.37
N GLY A 55 16.71 8.75 -18.90
CA GLY A 55 17.07 9.19 -20.25
C GLY A 55 18.53 9.56 -20.39
#